data_AF-A0A518GA05-F1
#
_entry.id   AF-A0A518GA05-F1
#
_cell.length_a   1.000
_cell.length_b   1.000
_cell.length_c   1.000
_cell.angle_alpha   90.00
_cell.angle_beta   90.00
_cell.angle_gamma   90.00
#
_symmetry.space_group_name_H-M   'P 1'
#
loop_
_entity.id
_entity.type
_entity.pdbx_description
1 polymer ?
#
loop_
_entity_poly.entity_id
_entity_poly.type
_entity_poly.pdbx_seq_one_letter_code
_entity_poly.pdbx_strand_id
1 'polypeptide(L)'
;MRNPIFQPSRYRAPIGATLVVLWGMISGVPAQTPWAAAPARPAALPLPAANNSATSPRVVSLSPPAGPGPSISTPAYVPLSQAPSVQAPSVQTSVPGQVPGASPVAGLPPFPTSTGGGSVNAPVANTFTLPNAVGATPVGVTPSLSSAGVPTGRLVAYGSEEAAQVEAEQISSGELIAVVGSSHVLFGDMAGFVEPIIESNRDKIPNKQAEEQLRLKLTRQVLKQYVEIKAMYLEFFRDMAGTGSPQELQKMEKEVSTRAGKIFFEKQVPTMLKKYQVSDIGDLERKLDEKAMSLSMLRRQFVEQVLGAELENKYIPKSYEISREELLAYYQEHQTDWNVEPRAKWQQLTIRFDRHDRQSAEALIKGLGNEVFLGGKPFEAVAKQSSEGFTADKGGAYDWTTMGSLKSAKIDNAIFTLPVGELSQVIEDEIGLHIIRVTEREDGHTKSFADAQPEIREAITEKKRQKDVEELRAKILARTPVWSRWPEDLENIAHARPLSDVLGD
;
A
#
# COMPACT_ATOMS: atom_id res chain seq x y z
N MET A 1 22.66 -43.18 34.32
CA MET A 1 21.36 -43.28 33.59
C MET A 1 20.48 -42.11 34.02
N ARG A 2 19.95 -41.43 33.00
CA ARG A 2 19.08 -40.23 32.89
C ARG A 2 18.31 -39.74 34.13
N ASN A 3 18.51 -38.46 34.47
CA ASN A 3 17.56 -37.36 34.19
C ASN A 3 18.29 -36.00 34.33
N PRO A 4 17.97 -34.96 33.54
CA PRO A 4 17.17 -33.89 34.13
C PRO A 4 16.21 -33.12 33.19
N ILE A 5 15.08 -32.72 33.80
CA ILE A 5 14.46 -31.37 33.80
C ILE A 5 14.20 -30.70 32.45
N PHE A 6 12.92 -30.71 32.05
CA PHE A 6 12.32 -29.85 31.03
C PHE A 6 12.00 -28.45 31.60
N GLN A 7 12.47 -27.40 30.93
CA GLN A 7 11.90 -26.04 30.99
C GLN A 7 11.36 -25.68 29.60
N PRO A 8 10.21 -25.00 29.47
CA PRO A 8 9.69 -24.57 28.18
C PRO A 8 10.37 -23.27 27.70
N SER A 9 10.88 -23.33 26.47
CA SER A 9 11.41 -22.20 25.70
C SER A 9 10.30 -21.17 25.41
N ARG A 10 10.49 -19.93 25.87
CA ARG A 10 9.73 -18.77 25.43
C ARG A 10 10.36 -18.22 24.15
N TYR A 11 9.80 -18.58 23.00
CA TYR A 11 10.04 -17.84 21.76
C TYR A 11 9.16 -16.58 21.74
N ARG A 12 9.77 -15.41 21.97
CA ARG A 12 9.19 -14.10 21.64
C ARG A 12 9.68 -13.74 20.24
N ALA A 13 8.76 -13.61 19.30
CA ALA A 13 9.03 -12.98 18.01
C ALA A 13 9.32 -11.48 18.21
N PRO A 14 10.37 -10.91 17.61
CA PRO A 14 10.51 -9.47 17.50
C PRO A 14 9.66 -8.95 16.34
N ILE A 15 8.77 -8.01 16.66
CA ILE A 15 8.03 -7.19 15.69
C ILE A 15 9.07 -6.24 15.07
N GLY A 16 9.46 -6.54 13.83
CA GLY A 16 10.36 -5.72 13.02
C GLY A 16 9.62 -4.52 12.44
N ALA A 17 10.01 -3.34 12.89
CA ALA A 17 9.64 -2.06 12.33
C ALA A 17 10.22 -1.91 10.90
N THR A 18 9.35 -1.56 9.96
CA THR A 18 9.75 -1.10 8.62
C THR A 18 9.24 0.33 8.48
N LEU A 19 10.14 1.32 8.59
CA LEU A 19 10.16 2.57 7.79
C LEU A 19 11.22 3.54 8.35
N VAL A 20 12.39 3.55 7.73
CA VAL A 20 13.29 4.71 7.50
C VAL A 20 13.94 4.37 6.15
N VAL A 21 13.96 5.19 5.10
CA VAL A 21 14.82 6.37 4.91
C VAL A 21 14.33 7.11 3.66
N LEU A 22 14.16 8.44 3.73
CA LEU A 22 14.77 9.33 2.74
C LEU A 22 15.27 10.58 3.45
N TRP A 23 16.59 10.75 3.38
CA TRP A 23 17.38 11.76 4.08
C TRP A 23 17.53 13.02 3.21
N GLY A 24 17.76 14.15 3.87
CA GLY A 24 17.88 15.46 3.25
C GLY A 24 19.27 15.78 2.67
N MET A 25 19.30 16.82 1.84
CA MET A 25 20.42 17.72 1.63
C MET A 25 19.89 19.06 1.09
N ILE A 26 20.04 20.16 1.81
CA ILE A 26 20.32 21.48 1.22
C ILE A 26 21.22 22.26 2.20
N SER A 27 22.49 22.36 1.85
CA SER A 27 23.39 23.43 2.28
C SER A 27 23.60 24.32 1.06
N GLY A 28 23.21 25.60 1.14
CA GLY A 28 23.35 26.55 0.05
C GLY A 28 24.63 27.37 0.14
N VAL A 29 25.26 27.66 -1.00
CA VAL A 29 26.04 28.87 -1.34
C VAL A 29 26.00 29.04 -2.88
N PRO A 30 25.91 30.26 -3.45
CA PRO A 30 25.45 30.50 -4.82
C PRO A 30 26.61 30.69 -5.82
N ALA A 31 26.35 30.41 -7.12
CA ALA A 31 27.24 30.80 -8.21
C ALA A 31 26.48 31.17 -9.50
N GLN A 32 26.34 32.49 -9.67
CA GLN A 32 26.52 33.32 -10.88
C GLN A 32 26.48 32.65 -12.27
N THR A 33 25.58 33.14 -13.12
CA THR A 33 25.59 33.10 -14.60
C THR A 33 26.76 33.92 -15.19
N PRO A 34 27.31 33.58 -16.39
CA PRO A 34 26.75 34.13 -17.65
C PRO A 34 26.87 33.26 -18.93
N TRP A 35 25.91 33.47 -19.85
CA TRP A 35 25.97 33.57 -21.33
C TRP A 35 26.76 32.54 -22.19
N ALA A 36 26.10 31.82 -23.12
CA ALA A 36 26.16 31.97 -24.61
C ALA A 36 25.71 30.72 -25.42
N ALA A 37 24.89 30.98 -26.44
CA ALA A 37 24.90 30.40 -27.80
C ALA A 37 24.74 28.87 -28.05
N ALA A 38 23.61 28.53 -28.69
CA ALA A 38 23.37 27.29 -29.43
C ALA A 38 24.21 27.19 -30.73
N PRO A 39 24.39 25.97 -31.26
CA PRO A 39 24.05 25.76 -32.67
C PRO A 39 23.34 24.43 -32.98
N ALA A 40 22.85 24.39 -34.21
CA ALA A 40 21.83 23.53 -34.79
C ALA A 40 22.23 22.06 -35.12
N ARG A 41 21.18 21.26 -35.35
CA ARG A 41 21.17 19.87 -35.87
C ARG A 41 21.96 19.71 -37.20
N PRO A 42 22.57 18.53 -37.44
CA PRO A 42 22.87 18.09 -38.80
C PRO A 42 21.87 17.05 -39.32
N ALA A 43 21.68 17.10 -40.64
CA ALA A 43 20.75 16.35 -41.48
C ALA A 43 21.29 14.98 -41.94
N ALA A 44 20.37 14.18 -42.47
CA ALA A 44 20.52 12.80 -42.94
C ALA A 44 21.46 12.64 -44.17
N LEU A 45 22.12 11.47 -44.23
CA LEU A 45 22.99 11.01 -45.32
C LEU A 45 22.21 10.18 -46.37
N PRO A 46 22.58 10.21 -47.66
CA PRO A 46 21.94 9.42 -48.71
C PRO A 46 22.70 8.11 -49.05
N LEU A 47 21.95 7.11 -49.53
CA LEU A 47 22.42 5.82 -50.07
C LEU A 47 22.97 5.98 -51.51
N PRO A 48 23.96 5.16 -51.94
CA PRO A 48 24.33 5.07 -53.35
C PRO A 48 23.72 3.86 -54.06
N ALA A 49 23.46 4.05 -55.36
CA ALA A 49 22.89 3.10 -56.31
C ALA A 49 23.94 2.15 -56.93
N ALA A 50 23.41 1.07 -57.50
CA ALA A 50 24.07 -0.09 -58.07
C ALA A 50 24.95 0.17 -59.30
N ASN A 51 25.90 -0.74 -59.56
CA ASN A 51 26.37 -1.00 -60.92
C ASN A 51 26.68 -2.50 -61.15
N ASN A 52 26.24 -2.98 -62.31
CA ASN A 52 26.27 -4.37 -62.78
C ASN A 52 27.63 -4.76 -63.37
N SER A 53 28.04 -6.01 -63.17
CA SER A 53 28.81 -6.75 -64.18
C SER A 53 28.65 -8.26 -63.98
N ALA A 54 28.38 -8.93 -65.10
CA ALA A 54 27.95 -10.30 -65.25
C ALA A 54 29.07 -11.34 -65.17
N THR A 55 28.76 -12.53 -64.67
CA THR A 55 29.29 -13.82 -65.19
C THR A 55 28.46 -15.00 -64.64
N SER A 56 27.79 -15.73 -65.54
CA SER A 56 27.33 -17.13 -65.36
C SER A 56 28.54 -18.09 -65.57
N PRO A 57 28.52 -19.42 -65.27
CA PRO A 57 27.35 -20.34 -65.29
C PRO A 57 27.34 -21.51 -64.27
N ARG A 58 26.18 -22.17 -64.08
CA ARG A 58 25.94 -23.62 -64.35
C ARG A 58 24.64 -24.11 -63.68
N VAL A 59 23.82 -24.76 -64.50
CA VAL A 59 22.65 -25.55 -64.11
C VAL A 59 23.09 -27.01 -63.91
N VAL A 60 22.67 -27.63 -62.82
CA VAL A 60 22.48 -29.10 -62.74
C VAL A 60 21.20 -29.37 -61.95
N SER A 61 20.25 -29.98 -62.66
CA SER A 61 19.01 -30.58 -62.16
C SER A 61 19.31 -31.87 -61.39
N LEU A 62 18.51 -32.20 -60.37
CA LEU A 62 17.95 -33.54 -60.09
C LEU A 62 17.04 -33.50 -58.84
N SER A 63 15.80 -34.00 -58.98
CA SER A 63 14.84 -34.24 -57.89
C SER A 63 14.90 -35.72 -57.43
N PRO A 64 14.01 -36.23 -56.53
CA PRO A 64 14.35 -36.76 -55.21
C PRO A 64 14.06 -38.27 -55.05
N PRO A 65 14.17 -38.84 -53.83
CA PRO A 65 13.01 -39.51 -53.20
C PRO A 65 13.05 -39.45 -51.65
N ALA A 66 12.14 -39.99 -50.83
CA ALA A 66 10.69 -40.18 -50.79
C ALA A 66 10.37 -40.78 -49.40
N GLY A 67 9.59 -40.07 -48.55
CA GLY A 67 8.76 -40.51 -47.41
C GLY A 67 9.31 -41.45 -46.31
N PRO A 68 8.50 -41.87 -45.29
CA PRO A 68 7.19 -41.38 -44.84
C PRO A 68 7.13 -41.03 -43.32
N GLY A 69 6.10 -40.29 -42.91
CA GLY A 69 5.70 -40.13 -41.50
C GLY A 69 4.39 -40.86 -41.17
N PRO A 70 4.00 -40.93 -39.89
CA PRO A 70 2.61 -41.16 -39.47
C PRO A 70 2.07 -39.97 -38.63
N SER A 71 1.00 -39.28 -39.07
CA SER A 71 -0.43 -39.47 -38.74
C SER A 71 -0.83 -39.23 -37.27
N ILE A 72 -1.57 -38.15 -37.00
CA ILE A 72 -2.39 -37.98 -35.79
C ILE A 72 -3.84 -37.76 -36.22
N SER A 73 -4.72 -38.62 -35.71
CA SER A 73 -6.18 -38.61 -35.92
C SER A 73 -6.89 -37.86 -34.79
N THR A 74 -7.84 -37.01 -35.15
CA THR A 74 -8.93 -36.50 -34.30
C THR A 74 -10.04 -37.55 -34.15
N PRO A 75 -10.80 -37.56 -33.04
CA PRO A 75 -12.12 -38.17 -33.04
C PRO A 75 -13.24 -37.17 -32.80
N ALA A 76 -14.39 -37.48 -33.42
CA ALA A 76 -15.62 -36.73 -33.48
C ALA A 76 -16.67 -37.19 -32.45
N TYR A 77 -17.71 -36.37 -32.36
CA TYR A 77 -18.95 -36.40 -31.57
C TYR A 77 -19.89 -37.61 -31.82
N VAL A 78 -20.60 -38.10 -30.79
CA VAL A 78 -21.77 -39.04 -30.87
C VAL A 78 -22.75 -38.79 -29.69
N PRO A 79 -24.10 -38.92 -29.83
CA PRO A 79 -25.11 -38.38 -28.91
C PRO A 79 -25.77 -39.38 -27.90
N LEU A 80 -26.66 -38.84 -27.04
CA LEU A 80 -27.40 -39.43 -25.90
C LEU A 80 -28.16 -40.76 -26.13
N SER A 81 -28.21 -41.62 -25.10
CA SER A 81 -29.42 -42.40 -24.68
C SER A 81 -29.27 -43.21 -23.36
N GLN A 82 -30.30 -43.05 -22.50
CA GLN A 82 -30.97 -44.01 -21.58
C GLN A 82 -30.36 -44.46 -20.23
N ALA A 83 -31.24 -44.45 -19.21
CA ALA A 83 -31.08 -44.86 -17.82
C ALA A 83 -31.30 -46.36 -17.57
N PRO A 84 -31.01 -46.86 -16.35
CA PRO A 84 -32.06 -47.59 -15.63
C PRO A 84 -32.15 -47.30 -14.13
N SER A 85 -33.33 -47.63 -13.59
CA SER A 85 -33.82 -47.49 -12.21
C SER A 85 -33.57 -48.75 -11.38
N VAL A 86 -33.23 -48.64 -10.09
CA VAL A 86 -33.46 -49.67 -9.03
C VAL A 86 -33.50 -48.95 -7.66
N GLN A 87 -34.69 -48.68 -7.10
CA GLN A 87 -35.38 -49.38 -5.98
C GLN A 87 -34.68 -49.35 -4.60
N ALA A 88 -35.39 -48.73 -3.65
CA ALA A 88 -35.18 -48.79 -2.20
C ALA A 88 -35.69 -50.12 -1.60
N PRO A 89 -35.33 -50.40 -0.33
CA PRO A 89 -36.30 -50.98 0.58
C PRO A 89 -36.45 -50.18 1.88
N SER A 90 -37.68 -50.26 2.37
CA SER A 90 -38.21 -49.60 3.56
C SER A 90 -38.25 -50.57 4.75
N VAL A 91 -38.50 -49.98 5.94
CA VAL A 91 -39.15 -50.54 7.14
C VAL A 91 -38.29 -51.44 8.08
N GLN A 92 -38.06 -51.01 9.34
CA GLN A 92 -38.88 -51.38 10.51
C GLN A 92 -38.31 -50.90 11.86
N THR A 93 -39.28 -50.47 12.67
CA THR A 93 -39.35 -50.17 14.11
C THR A 93 -38.68 -51.18 15.04
N SER A 94 -38.08 -50.70 16.15
CA SER A 94 -38.29 -51.27 17.49
C SER A 94 -37.63 -50.44 18.60
N VAL A 95 -38.43 -50.08 19.61
CA VAL A 95 -38.03 -49.73 20.99
C VAL A 95 -38.17 -51.00 21.84
N PRO A 96 -37.23 -51.31 22.76
CA PRO A 96 -37.45 -51.22 24.22
C PRO A 96 -36.16 -50.73 24.94
N GLY A 97 -36.12 -50.10 26.11
CA GLY A 97 -36.91 -50.21 27.33
C GLY A 97 -35.97 -50.56 28.51
N GLN A 98 -36.06 -49.78 29.59
CA GLN A 98 -35.74 -50.13 31.00
C GLN A 98 -34.43 -49.62 31.68
N VAL A 99 -34.68 -48.85 32.75
CA VAL A 99 -33.82 -48.35 33.86
C VAL A 99 -33.86 -49.40 35.01
N PRO A 100 -32.94 -49.43 36.01
CA PRO A 100 -33.02 -48.49 37.17
C PRO A 100 -31.70 -48.22 37.97
N GLY A 101 -31.71 -47.14 38.77
CA GLY A 101 -30.74 -46.91 39.87
C GLY A 101 -30.89 -45.52 40.51
N ALA A 102 -31.21 -45.46 41.80
CA ALA A 102 -31.78 -44.29 42.50
C ALA A 102 -30.80 -43.51 43.43
N SER A 103 -30.91 -42.16 43.41
CA SER A 103 -31.04 -41.18 44.54
C SER A 103 -29.97 -41.03 45.68
N PRO A 104 -29.92 -39.91 46.49
CA PRO A 104 -30.64 -38.59 46.43
C PRO A 104 -29.87 -37.30 46.93
N VAL A 105 -30.60 -36.16 46.98
CA VAL A 105 -30.50 -34.93 47.87
C VAL A 105 -29.56 -33.77 47.42
N ALA A 106 -29.86 -32.45 47.44
CA ALA A 106 -30.90 -31.53 47.98
C ALA A 106 -31.00 -30.24 47.12
N GLY A 107 -32.18 -29.59 47.00
CA GLY A 107 -32.43 -28.28 47.64
C GLY A 107 -33.01 -27.18 46.71
N LEU A 108 -34.27 -26.79 46.94
CA LEU A 108 -35.00 -25.56 46.51
C LEU A 108 -35.70 -25.01 47.79
N PRO A 109 -36.22 -23.75 47.92
CA PRO A 109 -37.01 -22.96 46.94
C PRO A 109 -36.87 -21.40 47.14
N PRO A 110 -37.83 -20.47 46.88
CA PRO A 110 -39.08 -20.46 46.07
C PRO A 110 -39.27 -19.24 45.10
N PHE A 111 -40.34 -19.31 44.30
CA PHE A 111 -40.92 -18.26 43.43
C PHE A 111 -41.67 -17.13 44.18
N PRO A 112 -42.12 -16.06 43.47
CA PRO A 112 -43.57 -15.94 43.28
C PRO A 112 -44.06 -15.56 41.87
N THR A 113 -45.37 -15.72 41.73
CA THR A 113 -46.36 -15.64 40.62
C THR A 113 -46.48 -14.23 39.97
N SER A 114 -47.19 -13.93 38.85
CA SER A 114 -48.47 -14.45 38.32
C SER A 114 -48.78 -13.92 36.88
N THR A 115 -49.50 -14.76 36.11
CA THR A 115 -50.66 -14.49 35.21
C THR A 115 -50.59 -13.65 33.90
N GLY A 116 -50.79 -14.38 32.78
CA GLY A 116 -51.65 -14.05 31.61
C GLY A 116 -51.13 -13.01 30.60
N GLY A 117 -51.18 -13.17 29.28
CA GLY A 117 -51.70 -14.15 28.33
C GLY A 117 -51.63 -13.51 26.93
N GLY A 118 -51.52 -14.29 25.85
CA GLY A 118 -51.70 -13.78 24.47
C GLY A 118 -50.57 -14.12 23.50
N SER A 119 -50.83 -15.12 22.66
CA SER A 119 -50.06 -15.52 21.47
C SER A 119 -50.11 -14.45 20.37
N VAL A 120 -48.96 -14.18 19.73
CA VAL A 120 -48.81 -14.13 18.25
C VAL A 120 -47.32 -14.22 17.89
N ASN A 121 -47.01 -15.13 16.97
CA ASN A 121 -45.68 -15.32 16.39
C ASN A 121 -45.16 -14.02 15.76
N ALA A 122 -44.01 -13.53 16.22
CA ALA A 122 -43.18 -12.56 15.50
C ALA A 122 -41.91 -13.28 15.01
N PRO A 123 -41.43 -13.01 13.78
CA PRO A 123 -40.21 -13.63 13.27
C PRO A 123 -39.03 -13.20 14.13
N VAL A 124 -38.17 -14.18 14.41
CA VAL A 124 -36.87 -14.04 15.08
C VAL A 124 -36.16 -12.79 14.56
N ALA A 125 -35.95 -11.81 15.44
CA ALA A 125 -35.07 -10.71 15.18
C ALA A 125 -33.67 -11.29 14.92
N ASN A 126 -33.20 -11.23 13.67
CA ASN A 126 -31.80 -11.41 13.36
C ASN A 126 -31.04 -10.32 14.12
N THR A 127 -30.47 -10.68 15.27
CA THR A 127 -29.51 -9.85 16.00
C THR A 127 -28.29 -9.68 15.11
N PHE A 128 -28.27 -8.59 14.34
CA PHE A 128 -27.10 -8.17 13.58
C PHE A 128 -25.99 -7.74 14.54
N THR A 129 -25.06 -8.65 14.79
CA THR A 129 -23.71 -8.34 15.25
C THR A 129 -22.93 -7.79 14.05
N LEU A 130 -22.51 -6.53 14.11
CA LEU A 130 -21.35 -6.12 13.32
C LEU A 130 -20.24 -7.13 13.67
N PRO A 131 -19.63 -7.84 12.70
CA PRO A 131 -18.49 -8.67 13.02
C PRO A 131 -17.49 -7.81 13.79
N ASN A 132 -16.93 -8.38 14.86
CA ASN A 132 -15.86 -7.77 15.63
C ASN A 132 -14.92 -7.05 14.66
N ALA A 133 -14.84 -5.72 14.76
CA ALA A 133 -13.93 -4.86 13.99
C ALA A 133 -12.47 -5.10 14.43
N VAL A 134 -12.07 -6.37 14.44
CA VAL A 134 -10.79 -6.92 14.87
C VAL A 134 -10.03 -7.48 13.65
N GLY A 135 -10.65 -7.46 12.46
CA GLY A 135 -9.99 -7.81 11.19
C GLY A 135 -9.76 -6.62 10.24
N ALA A 136 -10.50 -5.52 10.40
CA ALA A 136 -10.14 -4.27 9.73
C ALA A 136 -8.99 -3.66 10.54
N THR A 137 -7.75 -3.85 10.07
CA THR A 137 -6.66 -2.97 10.49
C THR A 137 -7.19 -1.54 10.41
N PRO A 138 -7.10 -0.73 11.48
CA PRO A 138 -7.47 0.67 11.38
C PRO A 138 -6.56 1.25 10.30
N VAL A 139 -7.14 1.50 9.12
CA VAL A 139 -6.49 2.27 8.07
C VAL A 139 -5.94 3.50 8.76
N GLY A 140 -4.62 3.64 8.68
CA GLY A 140 -3.87 4.66 9.38
C GLY A 140 -4.57 6.00 9.25
N VAL A 141 -4.58 6.76 10.34
CA VAL A 141 -5.05 8.14 10.44
C VAL A 141 -4.81 8.88 9.11
N THR A 142 -5.89 9.32 8.48
CA THR A 142 -6.04 9.90 7.12
C THR A 142 -6.52 8.90 6.06
N PRO A 143 -7.57 9.23 5.28
CA PRO A 143 -7.85 8.47 4.07
C PRO A 143 -6.60 8.50 3.20
N SER A 144 -6.00 7.35 2.92
CA SER A 144 -4.96 7.30 1.92
C SER A 144 -5.62 7.61 0.58
N LEU A 145 -5.26 8.74 -0.03
CA LEU A 145 -5.54 9.08 -1.43
C LEU A 145 -4.81 8.13 -2.42
N SER A 146 -4.36 6.97 -1.93
CA SER A 146 -3.35 6.13 -2.57
C SER A 146 -3.88 5.31 -3.74
N SER A 147 -5.18 5.35 -4.04
CA SER A 147 -5.75 4.67 -5.22
C SER A 147 -6.09 5.62 -6.38
N ALA A 148 -6.02 6.95 -6.17
CA ALA A 148 -6.47 7.92 -7.15
C ALA A 148 -5.37 8.91 -7.53
N GLY A 149 -4.17 8.42 -7.88
CA GLY A 149 -3.17 9.21 -8.62
C GLY A 149 -2.81 10.60 -8.07
N VAL A 150 -3.08 10.90 -6.79
CA VAL A 150 -2.66 12.16 -6.18
C VAL A 150 -1.15 12.04 -6.02
N PRO A 151 -0.35 12.89 -6.69
CA PRO A 151 1.09 12.76 -6.61
C PRO A 151 1.53 12.94 -5.15
N THR A 152 2.04 11.85 -4.57
CA THR A 152 2.93 11.88 -3.41
C THR A 152 4.27 12.57 -3.75
N GLY A 153 4.49 12.90 -5.03
CA GLY A 153 5.61 13.66 -5.54
C GLY A 153 5.39 15.17 -5.42
N ARG A 154 6.35 15.84 -4.76
CA ARG A 154 6.78 17.24 -4.96
C ARG A 154 5.76 18.11 -5.69
N LEU A 155 5.05 18.97 -4.95
CA LEU A 155 4.46 20.19 -5.52
C LEU A 155 5.56 20.84 -6.37
N VAL A 156 5.41 20.78 -7.70
CA VAL A 156 6.25 21.53 -8.63
C VAL A 156 6.13 22.97 -8.16
N ALA A 157 7.27 23.62 -7.91
CA ALA A 157 7.29 25.01 -7.48
C ALA A 157 6.37 25.78 -8.45
N TYR A 158 5.28 26.33 -7.91
CA TYR A 158 4.40 27.18 -8.69
C TYR A 158 5.28 28.30 -9.25
N GLY A 159 5.54 28.24 -10.56
CA GLY A 159 6.16 29.33 -11.28
C GLY A 159 5.27 30.54 -11.07
N SER A 160 5.86 31.64 -10.63
CA SER A 160 5.23 32.91 -10.27
C SER A 160 4.35 33.54 -11.36
N GLU A 161 4.28 32.96 -12.56
CA GLU A 161 3.56 33.50 -13.72
C GLU A 161 2.19 32.84 -13.95
N GLU A 162 1.97 31.57 -13.58
CA GLU A 162 0.71 30.86 -13.87
C GLU A 162 -0.37 31.09 -12.79
N ALA A 163 0.01 31.61 -11.62
CA ALA A 163 -0.90 31.99 -10.54
C ALA A 163 -1.67 33.30 -10.80
N ALA A 164 -1.34 34.04 -11.87
CA ALA A 164 -1.70 35.46 -12.00
C ALA A 164 -2.98 35.75 -12.82
N GLN A 165 -3.72 34.75 -13.33
CA GLN A 165 -4.85 35.02 -14.26
C GLN A 165 -6.18 34.30 -13.97
N VAL A 166 -6.33 33.62 -12.83
CA VAL A 166 -7.64 33.08 -12.44
C VAL A 166 -8.07 33.75 -11.14
N GLU A 167 -9.07 34.63 -11.25
CA GLU A 167 -9.84 35.10 -10.08
C GLU A 167 -10.31 33.84 -9.34
N ALA A 168 -9.78 33.60 -8.14
CA ALA A 168 -10.11 32.40 -7.40
C ALA A 168 -11.59 32.48 -7.04
N GLU A 169 -12.40 31.65 -7.69
CA GLU A 169 -13.82 31.51 -7.40
C GLU A 169 -13.97 31.15 -5.91
N GLN A 170 -14.50 32.07 -5.10
CA GLN A 170 -14.66 31.87 -3.66
C GLN A 170 -15.91 31.03 -3.40
N ILE A 171 -15.72 29.71 -3.32
CA ILE A 171 -16.77 28.74 -3.01
C ILE A 171 -16.89 28.60 -1.49
N SER A 172 -18.09 28.77 -0.95
CA SER A 172 -18.32 28.65 0.49
C SER A 172 -18.37 27.18 0.91
N SER A 173 -17.95 26.86 2.14
CA SER A 173 -18.00 25.48 2.66
C SER A 173 -19.42 24.87 2.66
N GLY A 174 -20.46 25.71 2.69
CA GLY A 174 -21.87 25.29 2.65
C GLY A 174 -22.44 25.16 1.24
N GLU A 175 -21.66 25.44 0.20
CA GLU A 175 -22.13 25.42 -1.18
C GLU A 175 -22.27 23.99 -1.69
N LEU A 176 -23.40 23.72 -2.36
CA LEU A 176 -23.64 22.43 -2.99
C LEU A 176 -22.76 22.28 -4.22
N ILE A 177 -21.99 21.20 -4.28
CA ILE A 177 -21.08 20.92 -5.39
C ILE A 177 -21.42 19.63 -6.13
N ALA A 178 -22.14 18.72 -5.49
CA ALA A 178 -22.63 17.51 -6.13
C ALA A 178 -23.87 16.96 -5.43
N VAL A 179 -24.67 16.21 -6.18
CA VAL A 179 -25.76 15.36 -5.68
C VAL A 179 -25.47 13.95 -6.14
N VAL A 180 -25.42 13.00 -5.20
CA VAL A 180 -25.16 11.58 -5.45
C VAL A 180 -26.37 10.80 -4.95
N GLY A 181 -27.14 10.23 -5.88
CA GLY A 181 -28.42 9.59 -5.58
C GLY A 181 -29.37 10.58 -4.88
N SER A 182 -29.73 10.27 -3.63
CA SER A 182 -30.56 11.13 -2.77
C SER A 182 -29.76 12.03 -1.82
N SER A 183 -28.44 12.04 -1.92
CA SER A 183 -27.57 12.73 -0.98
C SER A 183 -26.90 13.96 -1.58
N HIS A 184 -26.73 14.98 -0.74
CA HIS A 184 -26.11 16.25 -1.10
C HIS A 184 -24.66 16.24 -0.63
N VAL A 185 -23.77 16.77 -1.46
CA VAL A 185 -22.34 16.91 -1.19
C VAL A 185 -22.00 18.39 -1.23
N LEU A 186 -21.56 18.90 -0.08
CA LEU A 186 -21.14 20.28 0.08
C LEU A 186 -19.63 20.40 -0.12
N PHE A 187 -19.16 21.59 -0.51
CA PHE A 187 -17.74 21.86 -0.66
C PHE A 187 -16.94 21.52 0.62
N GLY A 188 -17.49 21.87 1.78
CA GLY A 188 -16.88 21.59 3.08
C GLY A 188 -16.84 20.11 3.47
N ASP A 189 -17.65 19.23 2.85
CA ASP A 189 -17.67 17.80 3.20
C ASP A 189 -16.33 17.10 2.89
N MET A 190 -15.53 17.66 1.98
CA MET A 190 -14.22 17.10 1.59
C MET A 190 -13.04 17.72 2.34
N ALA A 191 -13.27 18.65 3.28
CA ALA A 191 -12.19 19.29 4.03
C ALA A 191 -11.30 18.27 4.75
N GLY A 192 -11.86 17.12 5.16
CA GLY A 192 -11.11 16.01 5.75
C GLY A 192 -10.06 15.36 4.83
N PHE A 193 -10.19 15.51 3.51
CA PHE A 193 -9.21 15.05 2.51
C PHE A 193 -8.25 16.17 2.09
N VAL A 194 -8.72 17.43 2.10
CA VAL A 194 -8.01 18.57 1.52
C VAL A 194 -7.14 19.31 2.53
N GLU A 195 -7.68 19.67 3.70
CA GLU A 195 -6.99 20.54 4.66
C GLU A 195 -5.69 19.95 5.23
N PRO A 196 -5.56 18.63 5.49
CA PRO A 196 -4.27 18.06 5.91
C PRO A 196 -3.13 18.27 4.91
N ILE A 197 -3.43 18.28 3.61
CA ILE A 197 -2.45 18.51 2.54
C ILE A 197 -2.01 19.96 2.52
N ILE A 198 -2.98 20.89 2.62
CA ILE A 198 -2.71 22.32 2.71
C ILE A 198 -1.85 22.61 3.94
N GLU A 199 -2.23 22.08 5.09
CA GLU A 199 -1.53 22.30 6.35
C GLU A 199 -0.08 21.81 6.32
N SER A 200 0.16 20.60 5.80
CA SER A 200 1.51 20.04 5.68
C SER A 200 2.42 20.79 4.71
N ASN A 201 1.85 21.66 3.87
CA ASN A 201 2.58 22.48 2.90
C ASN A 201 2.43 23.98 3.14
N ARG A 202 1.89 24.41 4.29
CA ARG A 202 1.55 25.81 4.59
C ARG A 202 2.73 26.76 4.35
N ASP A 203 3.93 26.39 4.77
CA ASP A 203 5.15 27.21 4.60
C ASP A 203 5.57 27.41 3.14
N LYS A 204 5.07 26.59 2.21
CA LYS A 204 5.34 26.66 0.78
C LYS A 204 4.26 27.41 0.00
N ILE A 205 3.15 27.77 0.65
CA ILE A 205 2.03 28.46 0.02
C ILE A 205 2.25 29.97 0.18
N PRO A 206 2.46 30.72 -0.91
CA PRO A 206 2.99 32.08 -0.83
C PRO A 206 2.00 33.10 -0.23
N ASN A 207 0.70 32.89 -0.41
CA ASN A 207 -0.34 33.79 0.08
C ASN A 207 -1.71 33.08 0.14
N LYS A 208 -2.70 33.77 0.71
CA LYS A 208 -4.07 33.25 0.86
C LYS A 208 -4.75 32.91 -0.47
N GLN A 209 -4.48 33.67 -1.54
CA GLN A 209 -5.07 33.38 -2.86
C GLN A 209 -4.56 32.06 -3.44
N ALA A 210 -3.24 31.81 -3.32
CA ALA A 210 -2.64 30.55 -3.73
C ALA A 210 -3.15 29.37 -2.88
N GLU A 211 -3.44 29.60 -1.59
CA GLU A 211 -4.10 28.60 -0.73
C GLU A 211 -5.51 28.28 -1.22
N GLU A 212 -6.33 29.29 -1.53
CA GLU A 212 -7.70 29.12 -2.04
C GLU A 212 -7.70 28.39 -3.40
N GLN A 213 -6.79 28.75 -4.32
CA GLN A 213 -6.61 28.06 -5.60
C GLN A 213 -6.18 26.59 -5.40
N LEU A 214 -5.25 26.33 -4.47
CA LEU A 214 -4.82 24.97 -4.15
C LEU A 214 -5.96 24.15 -3.54
N ARG A 215 -6.74 24.75 -2.62
CA ARG A 215 -7.92 24.12 -2.01
C ARG A 215 -8.93 23.71 -3.07
N LEU A 216 -9.26 24.61 -4.00
CA LEU A 216 -10.17 24.32 -5.10
C LEU A 216 -9.65 23.18 -5.98
N LYS A 217 -8.37 23.23 -6.36
CA LYS A 217 -7.72 22.18 -7.15
C LYS A 217 -7.76 20.81 -6.46
N LEU A 218 -7.38 20.75 -5.18
CA LEU A 218 -7.41 19.52 -4.39
C LEU A 218 -8.85 19.01 -4.24
N THR A 219 -9.80 19.91 -3.98
CA THR A 219 -11.22 19.59 -3.90
C THR A 219 -11.71 18.90 -5.17
N ARG A 220 -11.42 19.48 -6.34
CA ARG A 220 -11.76 18.90 -7.64
C ARG A 220 -11.13 17.51 -7.83
N GLN A 221 -9.87 17.34 -7.43
CA GLN A 221 -9.17 16.05 -7.50
C GLN A 221 -9.80 14.98 -6.61
N VAL A 222 -10.23 15.32 -5.40
CA VAL A 222 -10.82 14.35 -4.45
C VAL A 222 -12.32 14.12 -4.67
N LEU A 223 -12.98 14.98 -5.44
CA LEU A 223 -14.42 14.92 -5.69
C LEU A 223 -14.84 13.55 -6.24
N LYS A 224 -14.12 13.02 -7.22
CA LYS A 224 -14.41 11.68 -7.78
C LYS A 224 -14.41 10.61 -6.69
N GLN A 225 -13.36 10.57 -5.87
CA GLN A 225 -13.26 9.60 -4.78
C GLN A 225 -14.38 9.80 -3.74
N TYR A 226 -14.74 11.04 -3.43
CA TYR A 226 -15.82 11.31 -2.50
C TYR A 226 -17.19 10.84 -3.04
N VAL A 227 -17.45 11.06 -4.34
CA VAL A 227 -18.64 10.54 -5.04
C VAL A 227 -18.70 9.02 -4.98
N GLU A 228 -17.57 8.33 -5.20
CA GLU A 228 -17.48 6.87 -5.07
C GLU A 228 -17.83 6.39 -3.66
N ILE A 229 -17.22 6.99 -2.63
CA ILE A 229 -17.51 6.66 -1.22
C ILE A 229 -19.00 6.86 -0.93
N LYS A 230 -19.57 7.98 -1.39
CA LYS A 230 -20.97 8.31 -1.19
C LYS A 230 -21.91 7.32 -1.87
N ALA A 231 -21.60 6.93 -3.10
CA ALA A 231 -22.38 5.95 -3.85
C ALA A 231 -22.34 4.57 -3.18
N MET A 232 -21.18 4.13 -2.69
CA MET A 232 -21.03 2.88 -1.93
C MET A 232 -21.83 2.90 -0.63
N TYR A 233 -21.80 4.01 0.10
CA TYR A 233 -22.59 4.21 1.32
C TYR A 233 -24.10 4.11 1.06
N LEU A 234 -24.59 4.75 0.01
CA LEU A 234 -26.01 4.69 -0.37
C LEU A 234 -26.40 3.28 -0.84
N GLU A 235 -25.52 2.62 -1.58
CA GLU A 235 -25.73 1.25 -2.02
C GLU A 235 -25.83 0.28 -0.85
N PHE A 236 -25.01 0.44 0.20
CA PHE A 236 -25.11 -0.36 1.41
C PHE A 236 -26.51 -0.31 2.03
N PHE A 237 -27.11 0.88 2.15
CA PHE A 237 -28.47 0.98 2.66
C PHE A 237 -29.51 0.40 1.72
N ARG A 238 -29.34 0.58 0.41
CA ARG A 238 -30.24 -0.02 -0.58
C ARG A 238 -30.18 -1.56 -0.55
N ASP A 239 -29.00 -2.12 -0.39
CA ASP A 239 -28.76 -3.56 -0.28
C ASP A 239 -29.38 -4.15 0.99
N MET A 240 -29.35 -3.42 2.12
CA MET A 240 -30.04 -3.81 3.34
C MET A 240 -31.55 -3.59 3.29
N ALA A 241 -32.00 -2.54 2.60
CA ALA A 241 -33.38 -2.08 2.61
C ALA A 241 -34.38 -3.12 2.10
N GLY A 242 -33.97 -3.97 1.14
CA GLY A 242 -34.85 -4.95 0.53
C GLY A 242 -36.19 -4.33 0.10
N THR A 243 -37.30 -4.85 0.64
CA THR A 243 -38.68 -4.36 0.40
C THR A 243 -39.27 -3.56 1.58
N GLY A 244 -38.43 -3.02 2.48
CA GLY A 244 -38.87 -2.27 3.67
C GLY A 244 -39.58 -0.95 3.34
N SER A 245 -40.45 -0.48 4.25
CA SER A 245 -41.11 0.82 4.09
C SER A 245 -40.13 1.99 4.29
N PRO A 246 -40.34 3.18 3.68
CA PRO A 246 -39.45 4.32 3.83
C PRO A 246 -39.12 4.70 5.29
N GLN A 247 -40.08 4.53 6.21
CA GLN A 247 -39.87 4.82 7.63
C GLN A 247 -38.95 3.79 8.30
N GLU A 248 -39.10 2.50 7.98
CA GLU A 248 -38.21 1.44 8.47
C GLU A 248 -36.78 1.66 7.96
N LEU A 249 -36.64 2.08 6.70
CA LEU A 249 -35.35 2.39 6.11
C LEU A 249 -34.65 3.55 6.82
N GLN A 250 -35.37 4.65 7.09
CA GLN A 250 -34.81 5.78 7.83
C GLN A 250 -34.40 5.40 9.26
N LYS A 251 -35.20 4.58 9.94
CA LYS A 251 -34.88 4.10 11.29
C LYS A 251 -33.63 3.22 11.26
N MET A 252 -33.56 2.27 10.32
CA MET A 252 -32.40 1.41 10.12
C MET A 252 -31.15 2.23 9.80
N GLU A 253 -31.25 3.18 8.87
CA GLU A 253 -30.15 4.07 8.50
C GLU A 253 -29.59 4.81 9.71
N LYS A 254 -30.47 5.37 10.54
CA LYS A 254 -30.10 6.06 11.78
C LYS A 254 -29.42 5.12 12.77
N GLU A 255 -29.96 3.92 13.00
CA GLU A 255 -29.42 2.96 13.96
C GLU A 255 -28.04 2.44 13.54
N VAL A 256 -27.89 2.06 12.27
CA VAL A 256 -26.64 1.53 11.72
C VAL A 256 -25.57 2.62 11.67
N SER A 257 -25.91 3.82 11.18
CA SER A 257 -24.99 4.96 11.16
C SER A 257 -24.57 5.39 12.57
N THR A 258 -25.48 5.33 13.55
CA THR A 258 -25.15 5.62 14.95
C THR A 258 -24.17 4.58 15.51
N ARG A 259 -24.37 3.30 15.21
CA ARG A 259 -23.48 2.23 15.67
C ARG A 259 -22.08 2.36 15.06
N ALA A 260 -21.98 2.59 13.75
CA ALA A 260 -20.72 2.87 13.08
C ALA A 260 -20.05 4.14 13.65
N GLY A 261 -20.83 5.18 13.94
CA GLY A 261 -20.35 6.42 14.54
C GLY A 261 -19.75 6.24 15.94
N LYS A 262 -20.18 5.23 16.72
CA LYS A 262 -19.54 4.93 18.02
C LYS A 262 -18.09 4.49 17.85
N ILE A 263 -17.80 3.68 16.81
CA ILE A 263 -16.45 3.21 16.52
C ILE A 263 -15.50 4.39 16.26
N PHE A 264 -15.99 5.45 15.63
CA PHE A 264 -15.22 6.69 15.45
C PHE A 264 -14.77 7.29 16.79
N PHE A 265 -15.69 7.45 17.74
CA PHE A 265 -15.35 8.00 19.06
C PHE A 265 -14.44 7.07 19.87
N GLU A 266 -14.63 5.76 19.76
CA GLU A 266 -13.84 4.77 20.50
C GLU A 266 -12.42 4.61 19.94
N LYS A 267 -12.22 4.75 18.62
CA LYS A 267 -10.96 4.41 17.94
C LYS A 267 -10.23 5.62 17.36
N GLN A 268 -10.95 6.57 16.76
CA GLN A 268 -10.35 7.69 16.02
C GLN A 268 -10.10 8.90 16.92
N VAL A 269 -11.06 9.24 17.80
CA VAL A 269 -10.92 10.40 18.69
C VAL A 269 -9.71 10.31 19.61
N PRO A 270 -9.39 9.19 20.29
CA PRO A 270 -8.19 9.10 21.14
C PRO A 270 -6.90 9.34 20.36
N THR A 271 -6.85 8.88 19.11
CA THR A 271 -5.69 9.06 18.23
C THR A 271 -5.56 10.53 17.81
N MET A 272 -6.67 11.22 17.55
CA MET A 272 -6.68 12.65 17.27
C MET A 272 -6.29 13.50 18.49
N LEU A 273 -6.80 13.18 19.68
CA LEU A 273 -6.41 13.83 20.93
C LEU A 273 -4.88 13.79 21.11
N LYS A 274 -4.28 12.61 20.92
CA LYS A 274 -2.82 12.43 20.96
C LYS A 274 -2.10 13.22 19.86
N LYS A 275 -2.59 13.17 18.62
CA LYS A 275 -1.98 13.86 17.47
C LYS A 275 -1.97 15.38 17.66
N TYR A 276 -3.09 15.94 18.12
CA TYR A 276 -3.26 17.38 18.34
C TYR A 276 -2.82 17.84 19.73
N GLN A 277 -2.35 16.92 20.59
CA GLN A 277 -1.86 17.19 21.93
C GLN A 277 -2.89 17.94 22.80
N VAL A 278 -4.15 17.54 22.69
CA VAL A 278 -5.29 18.09 23.44
C VAL A 278 -5.90 17.02 24.34
N SER A 279 -6.50 17.46 25.45
CA SER A 279 -6.95 16.54 26.52
C SER A 279 -8.41 16.14 26.40
N ASP A 280 -9.25 16.95 25.76
CA ASP A 280 -10.69 16.71 25.63
C ASP A 280 -11.25 17.04 24.25
N ILE A 281 -12.50 16.65 24.04
CA ILE A 281 -13.19 16.76 22.75
C ILE A 281 -13.48 18.22 22.38
N GLY A 282 -13.76 19.09 23.34
CA GLY A 282 -14.02 20.51 23.07
C GLY A 282 -12.76 21.22 22.58
N ASP A 283 -11.61 20.90 23.19
CA ASP A 283 -10.30 21.36 22.72
C ASP A 283 -9.98 20.85 21.32
N LEU A 284 -10.30 19.58 21.05
CA LEU A 284 -10.14 18.98 19.73
C LEU A 284 -11.03 19.66 18.69
N GLU A 285 -12.30 19.93 19.00
CA GLU A 285 -13.22 20.62 18.10
C GLU A 285 -12.70 22.01 17.74
N ARG A 286 -12.20 22.78 18.72
CA ARG A 286 -11.57 24.08 18.45
C ARG A 286 -10.34 23.95 17.55
N LYS A 287 -9.51 22.92 17.77
CA LYS A 287 -8.33 22.65 16.93
C LYS A 287 -8.67 22.24 15.50
N LEU A 288 -9.77 21.53 15.31
CA LEU A 288 -10.26 21.18 13.98
C LEU A 288 -10.87 22.40 13.29
N ASP A 289 -11.60 23.24 14.02
CA ASP A 289 -12.24 24.45 13.50
C ASP A 289 -11.21 25.50 13.02
N GLU A 290 -10.10 25.66 13.75
CA GLU A 290 -8.91 26.43 13.31
C GLU A 290 -8.38 25.99 11.92
N LYS A 291 -8.72 24.78 11.50
CA LYS A 291 -8.29 24.13 10.25
C LYS A 291 -9.46 23.86 9.30
N ALA A 292 -10.57 24.60 9.46
CA ALA A 292 -11.78 24.47 8.63
C ALA A 292 -12.38 23.05 8.60
N MET A 293 -12.17 22.26 9.66
CA MET A 293 -12.73 20.93 9.82
C MET A 293 -13.64 20.86 11.05
N SER A 294 -14.55 19.89 11.09
CA SER A 294 -15.35 19.62 12.29
C SER A 294 -15.37 18.14 12.64
N LEU A 295 -15.55 17.84 13.93
CA LEU A 295 -15.64 16.46 14.40
C LEU A 295 -16.86 15.72 13.83
N SER A 296 -17.97 16.44 13.63
CA SER A 296 -19.19 15.90 13.04
C SER A 296 -19.01 15.52 11.57
N MET A 297 -18.30 16.34 10.80
CA MET A 297 -17.89 16.03 9.41
C MET A 297 -16.99 14.80 9.36
N LEU A 298 -15.92 14.76 10.16
CA LEU A 298 -15.00 13.61 10.20
C LEU A 298 -15.72 12.32 10.62
N ARG A 299 -16.66 12.41 11.57
CA ARG A 299 -17.51 11.27 11.95
C ARG A 299 -18.37 10.80 10.79
N ARG A 300 -19.01 11.72 10.05
CA ARG A 300 -19.85 11.39 8.88
C ARG A 300 -19.00 10.66 7.83
N GLN A 301 -17.86 11.23 7.45
CA GLN A 301 -16.95 10.63 6.49
C GLN A 301 -16.47 9.23 6.93
N PHE A 302 -16.12 9.07 8.21
CA PHE A 302 -15.74 7.77 8.75
C PHE A 302 -16.88 6.74 8.64
N VAL A 303 -18.12 7.13 8.96
CA VAL A 303 -19.27 6.24 8.84
C VAL A 303 -19.52 5.85 7.38
N GLU A 304 -19.45 6.81 6.47
CA GLU A 304 -19.60 6.58 5.03
C GLU A 304 -18.57 5.56 4.52
N GLN A 305 -17.31 5.73 4.92
CA GLN A 305 -16.23 4.81 4.56
C GLN A 305 -16.40 3.41 5.15
N VAL A 306 -16.74 3.30 6.45
CA VAL A 306 -16.90 2.00 7.11
C VAL A 306 -18.04 1.21 6.49
N LEU A 307 -19.18 1.85 6.23
CA LEU A 307 -20.34 1.16 5.65
C LEU A 307 -20.13 0.85 4.16
N GLY A 308 -19.45 1.73 3.41
CA GLY A 308 -19.02 1.43 2.05
C GLY A 308 -18.05 0.24 1.99
N ALA A 309 -17.09 0.17 2.91
CA ALA A 309 -16.16 -0.96 3.02
C ALA A 309 -16.85 -2.26 3.43
N GLU A 310 -17.90 -2.20 4.24
CA GLU A 310 -18.70 -3.40 4.57
C GLU A 310 -19.39 -3.99 3.34
N LEU A 311 -19.81 -3.12 2.41
CA LEU A 311 -20.34 -3.57 1.12
C LEU A 311 -19.26 -4.27 0.28
N GLU A 312 -18.05 -3.72 0.24
CA GLU A 312 -16.90 -4.39 -0.41
C GLU A 312 -16.64 -5.76 0.25
N ASN A 313 -16.58 -5.83 1.59
CA ASN A 313 -16.36 -7.08 2.32
C ASN A 313 -17.44 -8.15 2.06
N LYS A 314 -18.68 -7.73 1.75
CA LYS A 314 -19.79 -8.63 1.43
C LYS A 314 -19.67 -9.21 0.03
N TYR A 315 -19.26 -8.40 -0.95
CA TYR A 315 -19.31 -8.75 -2.38
C TYR A 315 -17.97 -9.18 -2.97
N ILE A 316 -16.86 -8.81 -2.37
CA ILE A 316 -15.52 -9.14 -2.84
C ILE A 316 -15.07 -10.48 -2.23
N PRO A 317 -14.60 -11.44 -3.04
CA PRO A 317 -14.08 -12.71 -2.54
C PRO A 317 -12.95 -12.51 -1.53
N LYS A 318 -12.99 -13.27 -0.43
CA LYS A 318 -11.92 -13.28 0.59
C LYS A 318 -10.67 -14.05 0.15
N SER A 319 -10.79 -14.84 -0.91
CA SER A 319 -9.72 -15.68 -1.44
C SER A 319 -9.91 -15.86 -2.94
N TYR A 320 -8.79 -15.92 -3.66
CA TYR A 320 -8.77 -16.17 -5.10
C TYR A 320 -8.06 -17.49 -5.38
N GLU A 321 -8.62 -18.26 -6.29
CA GLU A 321 -7.88 -19.37 -6.89
C GLU A 321 -6.82 -18.80 -7.83
N ILE A 322 -5.57 -19.20 -7.60
CA ILE A 322 -4.41 -18.77 -8.38
C ILE A 322 -3.72 -20.03 -8.88
N SER A 323 -3.79 -20.22 -10.19
CA SER A 323 -3.21 -21.37 -10.87
C SER A 323 -1.69 -21.30 -10.90
N ARG A 324 -1.05 -22.46 -11.08
CA ARG A 324 0.41 -22.53 -11.26
C ARG A 324 0.88 -21.75 -12.50
N GLU A 325 0.06 -21.72 -13.54
CA GLU A 325 0.33 -20.97 -14.77
C GLU A 325 0.40 -19.46 -14.49
N GLU A 326 -0.56 -18.90 -13.76
CA GLU A 326 -0.56 -17.49 -13.36
C GLU A 326 0.66 -17.13 -12.50
N LEU A 327 1.04 -18.00 -11.55
CA LEU A 327 2.24 -17.78 -10.73
C LEU A 327 3.51 -17.72 -11.59
N LEU A 328 3.65 -18.66 -12.53
CA LEU A 328 4.81 -18.73 -13.43
C LEU A 328 4.87 -17.54 -14.39
N ALA A 329 3.73 -17.16 -14.98
CA ALA A 329 3.62 -16.02 -15.86
C ALA A 329 4.04 -14.73 -15.13
N TYR A 330 3.52 -14.52 -13.91
CA TYR A 330 3.89 -13.36 -13.10
C TYR A 330 5.39 -13.33 -12.80
N TYR A 331 5.97 -14.45 -12.37
CA TYR A 331 7.41 -14.54 -12.08
C TYR A 331 8.27 -14.20 -13.31
N GLN A 332 7.87 -14.69 -14.49
CA GLN A 332 8.59 -14.44 -15.75
C GLN A 332 8.48 -13.00 -16.23
N GLU A 333 7.30 -12.38 -16.08
CA GLU A 333 7.04 -10.98 -16.46
C GLU A 333 7.77 -10.00 -15.52
N HIS A 334 7.96 -10.38 -14.25
CA HIS A 334 8.54 -9.52 -13.20
C HIS A 334 9.94 -9.97 -12.76
N GLN A 335 10.76 -10.50 -13.67
CA GLN A 335 12.08 -11.07 -13.33
C GLN A 335 13.00 -10.13 -12.53
N THR A 336 12.94 -8.83 -12.81
CA THR A 336 13.75 -7.81 -12.14
C THR A 336 13.38 -7.65 -10.67
N ASP A 337 12.12 -7.87 -10.30
CA ASP A 337 11.60 -7.68 -8.94
C ASP A 337 12.15 -8.75 -7.98
N TRP A 338 12.64 -9.86 -8.54
CA TRP A 338 13.20 -10.98 -7.79
C TRP A 338 14.72 -10.90 -7.62
N ASN A 339 15.36 -9.85 -8.12
CA ASN A 339 16.78 -9.64 -7.92
C ASN A 339 17.05 -9.18 -6.49
N VAL A 340 17.76 -10.00 -5.73
CA VAL A 340 18.29 -9.64 -4.42
C VAL A 340 19.66 -9.03 -4.64
N GLU A 341 19.82 -7.77 -4.25
CA GLU A 341 21.11 -7.08 -4.35
C GLU A 341 22.15 -7.71 -3.40
N PRO A 342 23.43 -7.75 -3.80
CA PRO A 342 24.49 -8.17 -2.90
C PRO A 342 24.56 -7.21 -1.70
N ARG A 343 24.76 -7.79 -0.51
CA ARG A 343 24.92 -7.02 0.73
C ARG A 343 26.02 -7.59 1.62
N ALA A 344 26.65 -6.73 2.41
CA ALA A 344 27.72 -7.13 3.30
C ALA A 344 27.70 -6.39 4.63
N LYS A 345 28.15 -7.06 5.69
CA LYS A 345 28.59 -6.44 6.94
C LYS A 345 30.09 -6.26 6.90
N TRP A 346 30.58 -5.16 7.42
CA TRP A 346 31.98 -4.80 7.31
C TRP A 346 32.41 -3.87 8.45
N GLN A 347 33.71 -3.66 8.56
CA GLN A 347 34.32 -2.80 9.54
C GLN A 347 35.28 -1.83 8.85
N GLN A 348 35.43 -0.63 9.41
CA GLN A 348 36.26 0.43 8.86
C GLN A 348 37.14 1.08 9.94
N LEU A 349 38.41 1.28 9.59
CA LEU A 349 39.31 2.23 10.23
C LEU A 349 39.42 3.46 9.33
N THR A 350 39.57 4.64 9.93
CA THR A 350 39.65 5.90 9.20
C THR A 350 40.56 6.87 9.90
N ILE A 351 41.39 7.57 9.12
CA ILE A 351 42.13 8.76 9.53
C ILE A 351 41.78 9.88 8.55
N ARG A 352 41.36 11.04 9.06
CA ARG A 352 40.76 12.11 8.25
C ARG A 352 41.79 13.18 7.87
N PHE A 353 41.65 13.71 6.65
CA PHE A 353 42.55 14.78 6.15
C PHE A 353 42.28 16.16 6.76
N ASP A 354 41.14 16.36 7.43
CA ASP A 354 40.86 17.60 8.16
C ASP A 354 41.57 17.68 9.53
N ARG A 355 42.15 16.56 9.98
CA ARG A 355 42.86 16.46 11.27
C ARG A 355 44.36 16.23 11.12
N HIS A 356 44.78 15.68 9.99
CA HIS A 356 46.17 15.30 9.73
C HIS A 356 46.53 15.65 8.28
N ASP A 357 47.78 16.05 8.05
CA ASP A 357 48.30 16.12 6.68
C ASP A 357 48.40 14.72 6.06
N ARG A 358 48.51 14.63 4.73
CA ARG A 358 48.46 13.35 3.99
C ARG A 358 49.57 12.39 4.43
N GLN A 359 50.78 12.88 4.74
CA GLN A 359 51.89 12.02 5.15
C GLN A 359 51.67 11.46 6.56
N SER A 360 51.24 12.31 7.49
CA SER A 360 50.89 11.88 8.85
C SER A 360 49.70 10.90 8.85
N ALA A 361 48.65 11.19 8.07
CA ALA A 361 47.50 10.31 7.92
C ALA A 361 47.89 8.92 7.41
N GLU A 362 48.81 8.86 6.42
CA GLU A 362 49.29 7.62 5.85
C GLU A 362 50.10 6.79 6.86
N ALA A 363 50.94 7.43 7.67
CA ALA A 363 51.67 6.74 8.74
C ALA A 363 50.71 6.18 9.81
N LEU A 364 49.71 6.98 10.21
CA LEU A 364 48.73 6.59 11.22
C LEU A 364 47.87 5.40 10.76
N ILE A 365 47.27 5.48 9.56
CA ILE A 365 46.38 4.41 9.08
C ILE A 365 47.15 3.09 8.86
N LYS A 366 48.41 3.15 8.39
CA LYS A 366 49.29 1.98 8.30
C LYS A 366 49.59 1.39 9.67
N GLY A 367 49.82 2.25 10.66
CA GLY A 367 49.98 1.86 12.06
C GLY A 367 48.76 1.07 12.57
N LEU A 368 47.55 1.61 12.38
CA LEU A 368 46.31 0.93 12.79
C LEU A 368 46.13 -0.41 12.07
N GLY A 369 46.38 -0.45 10.75
CA GLY A 369 46.35 -1.69 9.97
C GLY A 369 47.32 -2.75 10.50
N ASN A 370 48.54 -2.35 10.84
CA ASN A 370 49.56 -3.25 11.41
C ASN A 370 49.18 -3.77 12.80
N GLU A 371 48.54 -2.94 13.64
CA GLU A 371 48.06 -3.38 14.96
C GLU A 371 47.01 -4.49 14.85
N VAL A 372 46.14 -4.41 13.84
CA VAL A 372 45.15 -5.44 13.56
C VAL A 372 45.79 -6.67 12.90
N PHE A 373 46.58 -6.47 11.85
CA PHE A 373 47.10 -7.56 11.01
C PHE A 373 48.27 -8.32 11.66
N LEU A 374 49.28 -7.59 12.15
CA LEU A 374 50.50 -8.18 12.74
C LEU A 374 50.39 -8.32 14.25
N GLY A 375 49.76 -7.33 14.90
CA GLY A 375 49.64 -7.28 16.37
C GLY A 375 48.56 -8.20 16.94
N GLY A 376 47.65 -8.72 16.10
CA GLY A 376 46.54 -9.59 16.51
C GLY A 376 45.51 -8.90 17.42
N LYS A 377 45.54 -7.56 17.52
CA LYS A 377 44.55 -6.84 18.31
C LYS A 377 43.17 -6.94 17.64
N PRO A 378 42.08 -7.07 18.41
CA PRO A 378 40.73 -7.03 17.83
C PRO A 378 40.50 -5.73 17.06
N PHE A 379 39.99 -5.81 15.83
CA PHE A 379 39.69 -4.64 15.00
C PHE A 379 38.85 -3.60 15.75
N GLU A 380 37.83 -4.05 16.48
CA GLU A 380 36.96 -3.20 17.29
C GLU A 380 37.74 -2.40 18.34
N ALA A 381 38.74 -3.01 18.98
CA ALA A 381 39.55 -2.33 19.99
C ALA A 381 40.41 -1.23 19.35
N VAL A 382 41.05 -1.52 18.22
CA VAL A 382 41.85 -0.53 17.46
C VAL A 382 40.96 0.60 16.95
N ALA A 383 39.77 0.27 16.44
CA ALA A 383 38.82 1.25 15.97
C ALA A 383 38.36 2.19 17.09
N LYS A 384 37.95 1.65 18.24
CA LYS A 384 37.54 2.44 19.42
C LYS A 384 38.65 3.32 19.98
N GLN A 385 39.89 2.83 19.93
CA GLN A 385 41.02 3.53 20.51
C GLN A 385 41.51 4.68 19.63
N SER A 386 41.52 4.50 18.30
CA SER A 386 42.32 5.38 17.43
C SER A 386 41.72 5.67 16.06
N SER A 387 40.59 5.07 15.69
CA SER A 387 39.93 5.42 14.44
C SER A 387 39.13 6.73 14.58
N GLU A 388 39.08 7.49 13.49
CA GLU A 388 38.37 8.77 13.39
C GLU A 388 37.09 8.68 12.54
N GLY A 389 36.63 7.45 12.26
CA GLY A 389 35.43 7.18 11.47
C GLY A 389 34.15 7.36 12.29
N PHE A 390 33.01 7.47 11.61
CA PHE A 390 31.72 7.70 12.26
C PHE A 390 31.29 6.57 13.21
N THR A 391 31.71 5.34 12.94
CA THR A 391 31.39 4.15 13.74
C THR A 391 32.54 3.72 14.64
N ALA A 392 33.58 4.55 14.84
CA ALA A 392 34.76 4.19 15.63
C ALA A 392 34.41 3.79 17.07
N ASP A 393 33.50 4.51 17.72
CA ASP A 393 32.95 4.22 19.05
C ASP A 393 32.23 2.85 19.11
N LYS A 394 31.70 2.39 17.97
CA LYS A 394 31.07 1.08 17.76
C LYS A 394 32.03 0.06 17.15
N GLY A 395 33.34 0.26 17.30
CA GLY A 395 34.34 -0.68 16.78
C GLY A 395 34.55 -0.63 15.27
N GLY A 396 34.15 0.46 14.63
CA GLY A 396 34.21 0.62 13.18
C GLY A 396 33.17 -0.18 12.42
N ALA A 397 32.19 -0.80 13.10
CA ALA A 397 31.27 -1.76 12.50
C ALA A 397 30.12 -1.09 11.71
N TYR A 398 29.85 -1.64 10.54
CA TYR A 398 28.71 -1.34 9.68
C TYR A 398 27.87 -2.59 9.50
N ASP A 399 26.55 -2.44 9.64
CA ASP A 399 25.59 -3.52 9.40
C ASP A 399 25.37 -3.72 7.88
N TRP A 400 24.41 -4.55 7.51
CA TRP A 400 24.08 -4.87 6.12
C TRP A 400 24.02 -3.62 5.23
N THR A 401 25.00 -3.53 4.34
CA THR A 401 25.18 -2.46 3.37
C THR A 401 25.00 -3.07 1.98
N THR A 402 24.13 -2.50 1.14
CA THR A 402 23.95 -2.94 -0.25
C THR A 402 24.94 -2.26 -1.19
N MET A 403 25.27 -2.90 -2.30
CA MET A 403 26.17 -2.32 -3.30
C MET A 403 25.60 -1.03 -3.88
N GLY A 404 26.43 0.00 -3.98
CA GLY A 404 26.05 1.33 -4.47
C GLY A 404 25.40 2.24 -3.42
N SER A 405 25.23 1.79 -2.17
CA SER A 405 24.61 2.60 -1.11
C SER A 405 25.57 3.59 -0.44
N LEU A 406 26.88 3.44 -0.65
CA LEU A 406 27.90 4.32 -0.06
C LEU A 406 28.30 5.46 -0.98
N LYS A 407 28.54 6.65 -0.40
CA LYS A 407 29.06 7.83 -1.13
C LYS A 407 30.44 7.56 -1.74
N SER A 408 31.28 6.79 -1.04
CA SER A 408 32.64 6.47 -1.48
C SER A 408 32.63 5.24 -2.37
N ALA A 409 32.65 5.44 -3.68
CA ALA A 409 32.65 4.35 -4.67
C ALA A 409 33.84 3.38 -4.52
N LYS A 410 34.97 3.86 -4.00
CA LYS A 410 36.16 3.02 -3.74
C LYS A 410 35.94 2.08 -2.56
N ILE A 411 35.32 2.58 -1.48
CA ILE A 411 34.97 1.76 -0.31
C ILE A 411 33.87 0.76 -0.69
N ASP A 412 32.84 1.22 -1.40
CA ASP A 412 31.76 0.37 -1.90
C ASP A 412 32.32 -0.80 -2.73
N ASN A 413 33.15 -0.51 -3.73
CA ASN A 413 33.79 -1.53 -4.56
C ASN A 413 34.65 -2.51 -3.73
N ALA A 414 35.40 -1.99 -2.75
CA ALA A 414 36.26 -2.83 -1.91
C ALA A 414 35.44 -3.79 -1.04
N ILE A 415 34.29 -3.38 -0.49
CA ILE A 415 33.42 -4.27 0.31
C ILE A 415 32.95 -5.49 -0.50
N PHE A 416 32.64 -5.30 -1.79
CA PHE A 416 32.13 -6.38 -2.63
C PHE A 416 33.22 -7.18 -3.35
N THR A 417 34.46 -6.68 -3.39
CA THR A 417 35.59 -7.36 -4.04
C THR A 417 36.50 -8.08 -3.04
N LEU A 418 36.64 -7.56 -1.81
CA LEU A 418 37.54 -8.10 -0.80
C LEU A 418 37.05 -9.46 -0.27
N PRO A 419 37.93 -10.45 -0.05
CA PRO A 419 37.55 -11.68 0.61
C PRO A 419 37.03 -11.44 2.03
N VAL A 420 36.02 -12.21 2.45
CA VAL A 420 35.46 -12.10 3.80
C VAL A 420 36.54 -12.45 4.83
N GLY A 421 36.73 -11.57 5.82
CA GLY A 421 37.70 -11.69 6.89
C GLY A 421 39.05 -11.01 6.62
N GLU A 422 39.34 -10.65 5.37
CA GLU A 422 40.61 -10.01 5.01
C GLU A 422 40.59 -8.50 5.22
N LEU A 423 41.75 -7.91 5.49
CA LEU A 423 41.94 -6.46 5.54
C LEU A 423 42.25 -5.93 4.14
N SER A 424 41.65 -4.81 3.76
CA SER A 424 41.98 -4.11 2.54
C SER A 424 43.37 -3.47 2.61
N GLN A 425 43.90 -3.09 1.44
CA GLN A 425 44.92 -2.05 1.38
C GLN A 425 44.36 -0.70 1.86
N VAL A 426 45.23 0.29 2.04
CA VAL A 426 44.80 1.66 2.35
C VAL A 426 44.02 2.21 1.16
N ILE A 427 42.76 2.56 1.40
CA ILE A 427 41.85 3.15 0.43
C ILE A 427 41.76 4.65 0.74
N GLU A 428 41.97 5.49 -0.28
CA GLU A 428 41.86 6.94 -0.14
C GLU A 428 40.60 7.48 -0.81
N ASP A 429 39.83 8.29 -0.08
CA ASP A 429 38.69 9.04 -0.63
C ASP A 429 38.75 10.55 -0.30
N GLU A 430 37.65 11.28 -0.48
CA GLU A 430 37.58 12.72 -0.25
C GLU A 430 37.82 13.14 1.22
N ILE A 431 37.48 12.27 2.17
CA ILE A 431 37.50 12.61 3.61
C ILE A 431 38.76 12.10 4.31
N GLY A 432 39.42 11.08 3.79
CA GLY A 432 40.59 10.52 4.44
C GLY A 432 41.12 9.22 3.84
N LEU A 433 41.86 8.51 4.69
CA LEU A 433 42.40 7.18 4.42
C LEU A 433 41.67 6.14 5.26
N HIS A 434 41.39 5.00 4.62
CA HIS A 434 40.54 3.96 5.16
C HIS A 434 41.21 2.60 5.03
N ILE A 435 40.98 1.74 6.02
CA ILE A 435 41.21 0.29 5.92
C ILE A 435 39.90 -0.38 6.29
N ILE A 436 39.44 -1.30 5.45
CA ILE A 436 38.19 -2.01 5.69
C ILE A 436 38.43 -3.51 5.85
N ARG A 437 37.46 -4.18 6.47
CA ARG A 437 37.37 -5.64 6.53
C ARG A 437 35.92 -6.07 6.39
N VAL A 438 35.65 -6.98 5.47
CA VAL A 438 34.31 -7.57 5.32
C VAL A 438 34.15 -8.67 6.36
N THR A 439 33.08 -8.64 7.16
CA THR A 439 32.83 -9.66 8.19
C THR A 439 31.82 -10.70 7.73
N GLU A 440 30.88 -10.33 6.87
CA GLU A 440 29.85 -11.21 6.33
C GLU A 440 29.42 -10.69 4.96
N ARG A 441 29.16 -11.56 3.98
CA ARG A 441 28.66 -11.17 2.66
C ARG A 441 27.61 -12.15 2.17
N GLU A 442 26.52 -11.60 1.64
CA GLU A 442 25.52 -12.31 0.86
C GLU A 442 25.61 -11.81 -0.58
N ASP A 443 25.88 -12.73 -1.51
CA ASP A 443 25.98 -12.40 -2.92
C ASP A 443 24.59 -12.14 -3.51
N GLY A 444 24.58 -11.29 -4.53
CA GLY A 444 23.37 -11.00 -5.27
C GLY A 444 22.90 -12.26 -5.99
N HIS A 445 21.60 -12.54 -5.90
CA HIS A 445 21.00 -13.68 -6.55
C HIS A 445 19.58 -13.34 -6.96
N THR A 446 19.06 -14.04 -7.97
CA THR A 446 17.64 -13.98 -8.28
C THR A 446 16.92 -14.97 -7.37
N LYS A 447 15.96 -14.46 -6.58
CA LYS A 447 15.10 -15.27 -5.73
C LYS A 447 14.39 -16.32 -6.58
N SER A 448 14.47 -17.59 -6.18
CA SER A 448 13.92 -18.68 -6.99
C SER A 448 12.40 -18.58 -7.08
N PHE A 449 11.80 -19.17 -8.11
CA PHE A 449 10.34 -19.25 -8.22
C PHE A 449 9.71 -19.87 -6.97
N ALA A 450 10.33 -20.91 -6.39
CA ALA A 450 9.81 -21.57 -5.19
C ALA A 450 9.77 -20.62 -3.99
N ASP A 451 10.81 -19.79 -3.82
CA ASP A 451 10.89 -18.84 -2.71
C ASP A 451 10.01 -17.60 -2.93
N ALA A 452 9.80 -17.20 -4.18
CA ALA A 452 8.99 -16.05 -4.57
C ALA A 452 7.47 -16.34 -4.57
N GLN A 453 7.06 -17.61 -4.62
CA GLN A 453 5.65 -18.02 -4.70
C GLN A 453 4.69 -17.35 -3.69
N PRO A 454 5.04 -17.18 -2.40
CA PRO A 454 4.16 -16.50 -1.45
C PRO A 454 3.88 -15.04 -1.84
N GLU A 455 4.93 -14.30 -2.20
CA GLU A 455 4.86 -12.88 -2.59
C GLU A 455 4.13 -12.72 -3.93
N ILE A 456 4.39 -13.59 -4.91
CA ILE A 456 3.66 -13.62 -6.18
C ILE A 456 2.17 -13.84 -5.93
N ARG A 457 1.82 -14.80 -5.07
CA ARG A 457 0.42 -15.11 -4.76
C ARG A 457 -0.28 -13.91 -4.11
N GLU A 458 0.39 -13.23 -3.19
CA GLU A 458 -0.12 -12.01 -2.56
C GLU A 458 -0.33 -10.90 -3.60
N ALA A 459 0.66 -10.66 -4.47
CA ALA A 459 0.57 -9.65 -5.52
C ALA A 459 -0.58 -9.92 -6.51
N ILE A 460 -0.73 -11.17 -6.97
CA ILE A 460 -1.84 -11.56 -7.84
C ILE A 460 -3.18 -11.45 -7.10
N THR A 461 -3.25 -11.87 -5.84
CA THR A 461 -4.45 -11.76 -5.00
C THR A 461 -4.88 -10.30 -4.90
N GLU A 462 -3.95 -9.40 -4.59
CA GLU A 462 -4.22 -7.98 -4.47
C GLU A 462 -4.64 -7.37 -5.81
N LYS A 463 -4.00 -7.75 -6.92
CA LYS A 463 -4.39 -7.32 -8.27
C LYS A 463 -5.80 -7.76 -8.64
N LYS A 464 -6.17 -9.02 -8.36
CA LYS A 464 -7.54 -9.54 -8.60
C LYS A 464 -8.55 -8.82 -7.71
N ARG A 465 -8.22 -8.61 -6.43
CA ARG A 465 -9.08 -7.88 -5.48
C ARG A 465 -9.31 -6.44 -5.89
N GLN A 466 -8.27 -5.73 -6.31
CA GLN A 466 -8.39 -4.35 -6.81
C GLN A 466 -9.30 -4.28 -8.03
N LYS A 467 -9.15 -5.23 -8.98
CA LYS A 467 -10.02 -5.33 -10.14
C LYS A 467 -11.48 -5.56 -9.75
N ASP A 468 -11.77 -6.52 -8.87
CA ASP A 468 -13.13 -6.81 -8.43
C ASP A 468 -13.77 -5.62 -7.69
N VAL A 469 -12.98 -4.89 -6.88
CA VAL A 469 -13.43 -3.65 -6.22
C VAL A 469 -13.76 -2.56 -7.25
N GLU A 470 -12.90 -2.38 -8.25
CA GLU A 470 -13.13 -1.41 -9.33
C GLU A 470 -14.40 -1.75 -10.12
N GLU A 471 -14.59 -3.02 -10.49
CA GLU A 471 -15.79 -3.49 -11.19
C GLU A 471 -17.06 -3.30 -10.35
N LEU A 472 -17.00 -3.60 -9.04
CA LEU A 472 -18.12 -3.37 -8.11
C LEU A 472 -18.49 -1.88 -8.05
N ARG A 473 -17.49 -0.99 -7.87
CA ARG A 473 -17.69 0.45 -7.82
C ARG A 473 -18.26 0.98 -9.13
N ALA A 474 -17.70 0.57 -10.27
CA ALA A 474 -18.20 0.96 -11.58
C ALA A 474 -19.67 0.56 -11.78
N LYS A 475 -20.05 -0.65 -11.37
CA LYS A 475 -21.44 -1.13 -11.41
C LYS A 475 -22.38 -0.31 -10.53
N ILE A 476 -21.92 0.12 -9.35
CA ILE A 476 -22.70 0.96 -8.43
C ILE A 476 -22.86 2.38 -8.99
N LEU A 477 -21.80 2.96 -9.52
CA LEU A 477 -21.83 4.29 -10.14
C LEU A 477 -22.71 4.33 -11.38
N ALA A 478 -22.70 3.28 -12.22
CA ALA A 478 -23.52 3.20 -13.43
C ALA A 478 -25.05 3.28 -13.15
N ARG A 479 -25.49 2.95 -11.93
CA ARG A 479 -26.91 3.02 -11.53
C ARG A 479 -27.21 4.10 -10.50
N THR A 480 -26.19 4.86 -10.08
CA THR A 480 -26.33 5.95 -9.12
C THR A 480 -26.36 7.26 -9.89
N PRO A 481 -27.47 8.01 -9.91
CA PRO A 481 -27.50 9.33 -10.53
C PRO A 481 -26.50 10.26 -9.84
N VAL A 482 -25.66 10.94 -10.62
CA VAL A 482 -24.67 11.90 -10.11
C VAL A 482 -24.81 13.22 -10.85
N TRP A 483 -24.95 14.30 -10.10
CA TRP A 483 -24.86 15.66 -10.62
C TRP A 483 -23.71 16.38 -9.93
N SER A 484 -22.97 17.21 -10.67
CA SER A 484 -21.82 17.93 -10.13
C SER A 484 -21.66 19.30 -10.76
N ARG A 485 -21.08 20.24 -10.00
CA ARG A 485 -20.60 21.52 -10.53
C ARG A 485 -19.51 21.31 -11.60
N TRP A 486 -18.73 20.24 -11.48
CA TRP A 486 -17.63 19.89 -12.38
C TRP A 486 -17.82 18.47 -12.91
N PRO A 487 -18.84 18.22 -13.77
CA PRO A 487 -19.07 16.90 -14.34
C PRO A 487 -17.89 16.39 -15.18
N GLU A 488 -17.08 17.30 -15.73
CA GLU A 488 -15.85 16.98 -16.45
C GLU A 488 -14.78 16.31 -15.59
N ASP A 489 -14.74 16.57 -14.28
CA ASP A 489 -13.77 15.93 -13.37
C ASP A 489 -14.17 14.50 -12.99
N LEU A 490 -15.39 14.08 -13.37
CA LEU A 490 -15.97 12.78 -13.06
C LEU A 490 -15.87 11.81 -14.25
N GLU A 491 -14.75 11.86 -14.98
CA GLU A 491 -14.47 10.98 -16.11
C GLU A 491 -14.67 9.50 -15.73
N ASN A 492 -15.37 8.76 -16.60
CA ASN A 492 -15.80 7.36 -16.44
C ASN A 492 -17.01 7.11 -15.51
N ILE A 493 -17.62 8.16 -14.94
CA ILE A 493 -18.97 8.06 -14.37
C ILE A 493 -19.97 8.38 -15.48
N ALA A 494 -20.45 7.34 -16.18
CA ALA A 494 -21.20 7.42 -17.45
C ALA A 494 -22.44 8.33 -17.46
N HIS A 495 -22.92 8.77 -16.29
CA HIS A 495 -24.12 9.58 -16.13
C HIS A 495 -23.92 10.82 -15.25
N ALA A 496 -22.68 11.27 -15.04
CA ALA A 496 -22.42 12.53 -14.37
C ALA A 496 -23.00 13.69 -15.19
N ARG A 497 -23.88 14.48 -14.58
CA ARG A 497 -24.58 15.62 -15.23
C ARG A 497 -24.23 16.95 -14.55
N PRO A 498 -24.43 18.08 -15.22
CA PRO A 498 -24.29 19.39 -14.59
C PRO A 498 -25.26 19.55 -13.40
N LEU A 499 -24.79 20.17 -12.31
CA LEU A 499 -25.60 20.42 -11.11
C LEU A 499 -26.83 21.30 -11.37
N SER A 500 -26.77 22.15 -12.40
CA SER A 500 -27.91 22.97 -12.86
C SER A 500 -29.16 22.15 -13.17
N ASP A 501 -29.02 20.91 -13.63
CA ASP A 501 -30.15 20.04 -13.99
C ASP A 501 -31.07 19.70 -12.81
N VAL A 502 -30.55 19.80 -11.56
CA VAL A 502 -31.30 19.47 -10.33
C VAL A 502 -31.76 20.72 -9.59
N LEU A 503 -31.03 21.83 -9.74
CA LEU A 503 -31.32 23.06 -9.01
C LEU A 503 -32.55 23.80 -9.57
N GLY A 504 -32.94 23.54 -10.82
CA GLY A 504 -33.99 24.30 -11.51
C GLY A 504 -33.51 25.72 -11.82
N ASP A 505 -33.86 26.24 -13.01
CA ASP A 505 -33.53 27.62 -13.40
C ASP A 505 -34.20 28.67 -12.49
#